data_AF-A0A4V6ILV5-F1
#
_entry.id   AF-A0A4V6ILV5-F1
#
_cell.length_a   1.000
_cell.length_b   1.000
_cell.length_c   1.000
_cell.angle_alpha   90.00
_cell.angle_beta   90.00
_cell.angle_gamma   90.00
#
_symmetry.space_group_name_H-M   'P 1'
#
loop_
_entity.id
_entity.type
_entity.pdbx_description
1 polymer ?
#
loop_
_entity_poly.entity_id
_entity_poly.type
_entity_poly.pdbx_seq_one_letter_code
_entity_poly.pdbx_strand_id
1 'polypeptide(L)'
;MNLKNTGKSAAPLRVAMVLFCLLFFCAFTVGCDDESSHESKLEEARMAIDDGNYSKAISLLDGMVGTDVLQVLASAHAGLAGIDTFEILKQVDDGGSGDGSIDLIGKMLGTGEDDILTAADISTKLSEIDLAKSILLDSVGGVAANLDDDGKVKLAIYGFTDIVLVMGKMISSKDGDKDVTLTEEAIRALGGGFVEADITGLALGDGVDPMVQINGDLDAVEAGITALGTGIENNDLGEEFDAFLKEIDTSSDGYVSATEFVTYLNTI
;
A
#
# COMPACT_ATOMS: atom_id res chain seq x y z
N MET A 1 -22.18 19.84 -40.42
CA MET A 1 -22.20 18.38 -40.58
C MET A 1 -20.82 17.89 -40.13
N ASN A 2 -20.64 17.76 -38.82
CA ASN A 2 -19.33 17.43 -38.23
C ASN A 2 -19.28 15.94 -37.92
N LEU A 3 -18.25 15.29 -38.44
CA LEU A 3 -17.94 13.88 -38.24
C LEU A 3 -17.62 13.64 -36.77
N LYS A 4 -18.40 12.76 -36.13
CA LYS A 4 -18.03 12.12 -34.86
C LYS A 4 -16.76 11.31 -35.11
N ASN A 5 -15.63 11.78 -34.61
CA ASN A 5 -14.42 11.00 -34.49
C ASN A 5 -14.63 10.10 -33.26
N THR A 6 -15.07 8.86 -33.47
CA THR A 6 -15.09 7.83 -32.44
C THR A 6 -13.65 7.40 -32.16
N GLY A 7 -12.97 8.14 -31.29
CA GLY A 7 -11.75 7.66 -30.66
C GLY A 7 -12.12 6.46 -29.79
N LYS A 8 -12.00 5.25 -30.34
CA LYS A 8 -11.90 4.05 -29.52
C LYS A 8 -10.68 4.27 -28.63
N SER A 9 -10.95 4.46 -27.35
CA SER A 9 -9.94 4.58 -26.29
C SER A 9 -8.92 3.45 -26.42
N ALA A 10 -7.64 3.82 -26.46
CA ALA A 10 -6.52 2.90 -26.39
C ALA A 10 -6.12 2.57 -24.94
N ALA A 11 -6.93 2.99 -23.95
CA ALA A 11 -6.73 2.71 -22.52
C ALA A 11 -6.58 1.21 -22.19
N PRO A 12 -7.42 0.29 -22.70
CA PRO A 12 -7.28 -1.13 -22.36
C PRO A 12 -6.05 -1.78 -23.00
N LEU A 13 -5.30 -1.07 -23.85
CA LEU A 13 -4.10 -1.60 -24.50
C LEU A 13 -2.81 -1.29 -23.71
N ARG A 14 -2.84 -0.34 -22.76
CA ARG A 14 -1.64 0.18 -22.09
C ARG A 14 -1.59 -0.13 -20.60
N VAL A 15 -2.72 -0.09 -19.90
CA VAL A 15 -2.86 -0.75 -18.59
C VAL A 15 -2.64 -2.25 -18.78
N ALA A 16 -3.20 -2.84 -19.84
CA ALA A 16 -2.86 -4.19 -20.24
C ALA A 16 -1.38 -4.37 -20.59
N MET A 17 -0.63 -3.33 -20.99
CA MET A 17 0.80 -3.44 -21.26
C MET A 17 1.62 -3.42 -19.95
N VAL A 18 1.22 -2.66 -18.94
CA VAL A 18 1.81 -2.73 -17.58
C VAL A 18 1.43 -4.06 -16.90
N LEU A 19 0.16 -4.47 -17.01
CA LEU A 19 -0.30 -5.81 -16.60
C LEU A 19 0.47 -6.92 -17.34
N PHE A 20 0.75 -6.74 -18.63
CA PHE A 20 1.49 -7.68 -19.45
C PHE A 20 2.99 -7.63 -19.15
N CYS A 21 3.57 -6.50 -18.77
CA CYS A 21 4.96 -6.40 -18.31
C CYS A 21 5.14 -7.07 -16.93
N LEU A 22 4.18 -6.91 -16.02
CA LEU A 22 4.11 -7.65 -14.75
C LEU A 22 3.97 -9.17 -14.97
N LEU A 23 3.28 -9.59 -16.03
CA LEU A 23 3.15 -11.01 -16.43
C LEU A 23 4.32 -11.56 -17.27
N PHE A 24 5.15 -10.71 -17.92
CA PHE A 24 6.13 -11.17 -18.93
C PHE A 24 7.54 -11.46 -18.43
N PHE A 25 7.83 -11.32 -17.13
CA PHE A 25 9.08 -11.86 -16.59
C PHE A 25 9.04 -13.40 -16.38
N CYS A 26 7.92 -14.07 -16.62
CA CYS A 26 7.76 -15.52 -16.44
C CYS A 26 8.21 -16.41 -17.62
N ALA A 27 8.89 -15.88 -18.63
CA ALA A 27 9.36 -16.70 -19.73
C ALA A 27 10.74 -16.24 -20.19
N PHE A 28 11.80 -16.85 -19.66
CA PHE A 28 12.97 -17.34 -20.38
C PHE A 28 14.19 -17.44 -19.44
N THR A 29 14.35 -18.59 -18.79
CA THR A 29 15.64 -19.30 -18.70
C THR A 29 15.37 -20.76 -18.35
N VAL A 30 15.49 -21.65 -19.34
CA VAL A 30 15.63 -23.09 -19.09
C VAL A 30 17.13 -23.33 -18.87
N GLY A 31 17.56 -23.34 -17.61
CA GLY A 31 18.88 -23.74 -17.13
C GLY A 31 18.78 -24.97 -16.22
N CYS A 32 19.75 -25.87 -16.30
CA CYS A 32 19.64 -27.25 -15.80
C CYS A 32 19.65 -27.41 -14.26
N ASP A 33 18.75 -28.30 -13.80
CA ASP A 33 18.79 -29.23 -12.65
C ASP A 33 18.77 -28.75 -11.18
N ASP A 34 19.05 -27.49 -10.82
CA ASP A 34 18.82 -26.98 -9.43
C ASP A 34 17.82 -25.80 -9.39
N GLU A 35 17.81 -24.99 -10.46
CA GLU A 35 16.84 -23.91 -10.73
C GLU A 35 15.39 -24.42 -10.80
N SER A 36 15.18 -25.69 -11.14
CA SER A 36 13.83 -26.27 -11.21
C SER A 36 13.12 -26.27 -9.86
N SER A 37 13.85 -26.34 -8.74
CA SER A 37 13.27 -26.30 -7.40
C SER A 37 13.06 -24.88 -6.89
N HIS A 38 13.95 -23.95 -7.25
CA HIS A 38 13.82 -22.52 -6.93
C HIS A 38 12.66 -21.91 -7.71
N GLU A 39 12.69 -22.00 -9.03
CA GLU A 39 11.67 -21.42 -9.91
C GLU A 39 10.31 -22.07 -9.68
N SER A 40 10.26 -23.40 -9.48
CA SER A 40 8.99 -24.07 -9.19
C SER A 40 8.40 -23.64 -7.85
N LYS A 41 9.22 -23.42 -6.80
CA LYS A 41 8.72 -22.94 -5.51
C LYS A 41 8.29 -21.48 -5.57
N LEU A 42 9.04 -20.66 -6.31
CA LEU A 42 8.70 -19.26 -6.52
C LEU A 42 7.37 -19.12 -7.26
N GLU A 43 7.16 -19.91 -8.31
CA GLU A 43 5.90 -19.95 -9.03
C GLU A 43 4.76 -20.52 -8.16
N GLU A 44 5.02 -21.57 -7.37
CA GLU A 44 4.02 -22.07 -6.43
C GLU A 44 3.66 -21.06 -5.34
N ALA A 45 4.62 -20.24 -4.90
CA ALA A 45 4.39 -19.16 -3.95
C ALA A 45 3.55 -18.04 -4.58
N ARG A 46 3.81 -17.67 -5.84
CA ARG A 46 2.99 -16.70 -6.59
C ARG A 46 1.56 -17.18 -6.75
N MET A 47 1.36 -18.44 -7.17
CA MET A 47 0.02 -19.03 -7.24
C MET A 47 -0.67 -19.03 -5.86
N ALA A 48 0.07 -19.29 -4.78
CA ALA A 48 -0.49 -19.22 -3.43
C ALA A 48 -0.90 -17.79 -3.03
N ILE A 49 -0.18 -16.75 -3.47
CA ILE A 49 -0.58 -15.34 -3.30
C ILE A 49 -1.87 -15.06 -4.07
N ASP A 50 -1.95 -15.48 -5.34
CA ASP A 50 -3.14 -15.30 -6.17
C ASP A 50 -4.38 -16.00 -5.58
N ASP A 51 -4.18 -17.13 -4.90
CA ASP A 51 -5.23 -17.86 -4.18
C ASP A 51 -5.54 -17.27 -2.78
N GLY A 52 -4.90 -16.17 -2.36
CA GLY A 52 -5.02 -15.57 -1.03
C GLY A 52 -4.43 -16.40 0.12
N ASN A 53 -3.61 -17.41 -0.20
CA ASN A 53 -2.96 -18.30 0.76
C ASN A 53 -1.53 -17.84 1.09
N TYR A 54 -1.43 -16.66 1.71
CA TYR A 54 -0.15 -16.01 1.99
C TYR A 54 0.75 -16.81 2.94
N SER A 55 0.19 -17.51 3.93
CA SER A 55 0.97 -18.37 4.82
C SER A 55 1.63 -19.53 4.07
N LYS A 56 0.97 -20.09 3.04
CA LYS A 56 1.58 -21.10 2.17
C LYS A 56 2.71 -20.48 1.34
N ALA A 57 2.50 -19.28 0.78
CA ALA A 57 3.54 -18.59 0.03
C ALA A 57 4.81 -18.38 0.88
N ILE A 58 4.65 -17.87 2.12
CA ILE A 58 5.77 -17.69 3.06
C ILE A 58 6.46 -19.03 3.34
N SER A 59 5.69 -20.10 3.62
CA SER A 59 6.27 -21.43 3.88
C SER A 59 7.02 -22.01 2.69
N LEU A 60 6.63 -21.68 1.46
CA LEU A 60 7.32 -22.15 0.25
C LEU A 60 8.65 -21.43 0.04
N LEU A 61 8.70 -20.15 0.43
CA LEU A 61 9.87 -19.26 0.29
C LEU A 61 10.84 -19.34 1.49
N ASP A 62 10.46 -20.03 2.57
CA ASP A 62 11.29 -20.15 3.76
C ASP A 62 12.68 -20.74 3.43
N GLY A 63 13.72 -20.04 3.87
CA GLY A 63 15.12 -20.38 3.62
C GLY A 63 15.61 -20.15 2.18
N MET A 64 14.78 -19.64 1.27
CA MET A 64 15.21 -19.24 -0.07
C MET A 64 15.89 -17.86 -0.03
N VAL A 65 16.76 -17.60 -1.01
CA VAL A 65 17.50 -16.33 -1.14
C VAL A 65 17.39 -15.82 -2.56
N GLY A 66 17.32 -14.50 -2.73
CA GLY A 66 17.22 -13.86 -4.04
C GLY A 66 16.33 -12.62 -3.99
N THR A 67 16.59 -11.65 -4.86
CA THR A 67 15.77 -10.44 -4.97
C THR A 67 14.33 -10.78 -5.37
N ASP A 68 14.17 -11.72 -6.30
CA ASP A 68 12.89 -12.28 -6.74
C ASP A 68 12.10 -12.92 -5.58
N VAL A 69 12.77 -13.70 -4.74
CA VAL A 69 12.20 -14.31 -3.52
C VAL A 69 11.74 -13.23 -2.55
N LEU A 70 12.59 -12.24 -2.27
CA LEU A 70 12.27 -11.16 -1.33
C LEU A 70 11.10 -10.32 -1.82
N GLN A 71 11.00 -10.04 -3.12
CA GLN A 71 9.85 -9.33 -3.68
C GLN A 71 8.53 -10.10 -3.51
N VAL A 72 8.53 -11.43 -3.74
CA VAL A 72 7.33 -12.26 -3.53
C VAL A 72 7.02 -12.40 -2.05
N LEU A 73 8.04 -12.53 -1.19
CA LEU A 73 7.87 -12.62 0.25
C LEU A 73 7.29 -11.32 0.84
N ALA A 74 7.75 -10.16 0.38
CA ALA A 74 7.18 -8.86 0.75
C ALA A 74 5.69 -8.80 0.39
N SER A 75 5.31 -9.24 -0.82
CA SER A 75 3.91 -9.29 -1.23
C SER A 75 3.08 -10.27 -0.40
N ALA A 76 3.65 -11.40 0.02
CA ALA A 76 2.94 -12.34 0.91
C ALA A 76 2.70 -11.74 2.32
N HIS A 77 3.66 -11.02 2.89
CA HIS A 77 3.48 -10.33 4.17
C HIS A 77 2.47 -9.17 4.06
N ALA A 78 2.51 -8.39 2.98
CA ALA A 78 1.46 -7.40 2.71
C ALA A 78 0.07 -8.07 2.61
N GLY A 79 -0.02 -9.22 1.96
CA GLY A 79 -1.24 -10.03 1.92
C GLY A 79 -1.73 -10.47 3.31
N LEU A 80 -0.84 -10.87 4.22
CA LEU A 80 -1.22 -11.16 5.62
C LEU A 80 -1.80 -9.94 6.35
N ALA A 81 -1.36 -8.73 5.99
CA ALA A 81 -1.96 -7.49 6.50
C ALA A 81 -3.34 -7.19 5.88
N GLY A 82 -3.79 -7.97 4.89
CA GLY A 82 -5.02 -7.74 4.14
C GLY A 82 -4.84 -6.85 2.92
N ILE A 83 -3.60 -6.65 2.46
CA ILE A 83 -3.31 -5.88 1.24
C ILE A 83 -3.13 -6.81 0.05
N ASP A 84 -4.10 -6.75 -0.85
CA ASP A 84 -3.94 -7.22 -2.22
C ASP A 84 -3.65 -6.01 -3.13
N THR A 85 -2.37 -5.83 -3.47
CA THR A 85 -1.91 -4.76 -4.36
C THR A 85 -2.66 -4.76 -5.70
N PHE A 86 -3.05 -5.93 -6.22
CA PHE A 86 -3.78 -6.03 -7.48
C PHE A 86 -5.24 -5.59 -7.33
N GLU A 87 -5.85 -5.85 -6.18
CA GLU A 87 -7.19 -5.37 -5.88
C GLU A 87 -7.23 -3.84 -5.75
N ILE A 88 -6.24 -3.25 -5.07
CA ILE A 88 -6.08 -1.78 -4.97
C ILE A 88 -6.02 -1.16 -6.36
N LEU A 89 -5.18 -1.70 -7.24
CA LEU A 89 -5.00 -1.18 -8.60
C LEU A 89 -6.28 -1.27 -9.43
N LYS A 90 -7.07 -2.34 -9.26
CA LYS A 90 -8.36 -2.51 -9.95
C LYS A 90 -9.41 -1.54 -9.48
N GLN A 91 -9.55 -1.37 -8.16
CA GLN A 91 -10.59 -0.50 -7.59
C GLN A 91 -10.36 0.98 -7.96
N VAL A 92 -9.10 1.38 -8.12
CA VAL A 92 -8.72 2.71 -8.61
C VAL A 92 -9.01 2.89 -10.11
N ASP A 93 -8.70 1.89 -10.96
CA ASP A 93 -8.91 1.95 -12.43
C ASP A 93 -10.39 1.88 -12.85
N ASP A 94 -11.24 1.20 -12.07
CA ASP A 94 -12.69 1.12 -12.34
C ASP A 94 -13.44 2.44 -12.00
N GLY A 95 -12.69 3.50 -11.68
CA GLY A 95 -13.18 4.87 -11.53
C GLY A 95 -13.70 5.18 -10.14
N GLY A 96 -13.30 4.40 -9.12
CA GLY A 96 -13.69 4.55 -7.72
C GLY A 96 -15.20 4.49 -7.49
N SER A 97 -15.66 3.67 -6.54
CA SER A 97 -16.81 4.15 -5.76
C SER A 97 -16.42 5.55 -5.26
N GLY A 98 -17.32 6.54 -5.25
CA GLY A 98 -16.99 7.93 -4.85
C GLY A 98 -16.59 8.12 -3.38
N ASP A 99 -15.76 7.22 -2.89
CA ASP A 99 -15.22 7.02 -1.56
C ASP A 99 -13.75 7.48 -1.60
N GLY A 100 -13.26 8.12 -0.55
CA GLY A 100 -11.89 8.62 -0.49
C GLY A 100 -10.84 7.50 -0.43
N SER A 101 -9.57 7.85 -0.65
CA SER A 101 -8.44 6.90 -0.60
C SER A 101 -8.31 6.18 0.76
N ILE A 102 -8.74 6.82 1.86
CA ILE A 102 -8.85 6.20 3.19
C ILE A 102 -9.96 5.15 3.23
N ASP A 103 -11.13 5.45 2.68
CA ASP A 103 -12.26 4.50 2.65
C ASP A 103 -11.89 3.23 1.89
N LEU A 104 -11.19 3.39 0.76
CA LEU A 104 -10.72 2.29 -0.07
C LEU A 104 -9.85 1.34 0.77
N ILE A 105 -8.78 1.85 1.37
CA ILE A 105 -7.86 1.05 2.19
C ILE A 105 -8.56 0.52 3.44
N GLY A 106 -9.38 1.33 4.10
CA GLY A 106 -10.11 0.94 5.30
C GLY A 106 -11.04 -0.26 5.09
N LYS A 107 -11.75 -0.29 3.96
CA LYS A 107 -12.60 -1.43 3.56
C LYS A 107 -11.79 -2.69 3.29
N MET A 108 -10.65 -2.59 2.62
CA MET A 108 -9.77 -3.74 2.38
C MET A 108 -9.17 -4.30 3.67
N LEU A 109 -8.85 -3.43 4.62
CA LEU A 109 -8.25 -3.84 5.89
C LEU A 109 -9.29 -4.39 6.88
N GLY A 110 -10.52 -3.88 6.82
CA GLY A 110 -11.64 -4.23 7.68
C GLY A 110 -12.13 -5.66 7.53
N THR A 111 -12.87 -6.13 8.52
CA THR A 111 -13.48 -7.47 8.50
C THR A 111 -14.98 -7.41 8.79
N GLY A 112 -15.73 -8.35 8.21
CA GLY A 112 -17.18 -8.45 8.39
C GLY A 112 -17.98 -7.53 7.49
N GLU A 113 -19.26 -7.31 7.82
CA GLU A 113 -20.17 -6.45 7.05
C GLU A 113 -20.00 -4.95 7.35
N ASP A 114 -19.31 -4.63 8.45
CA ASP A 114 -19.11 -3.26 8.96
C ASP A 114 -17.63 -2.79 8.84
N ASP A 115 -16.80 -3.55 8.13
CA ASP A 115 -15.38 -3.26 7.88
C ASP A 115 -14.59 -2.90 9.16
N ILE A 116 -14.85 -3.66 10.23
CA ILE A 116 -14.30 -3.39 11.56
C ILE A 116 -12.86 -3.88 11.65
N LEU A 117 -12.00 -3.04 12.24
CA LEU A 117 -10.64 -3.32 12.65
C LEU A 117 -10.54 -3.29 14.17
N THR A 118 -10.17 -4.41 14.78
CA THR A 118 -9.88 -4.42 16.21
C THR A 118 -8.52 -3.77 16.49
N ALA A 119 -8.32 -3.24 17.70
CA ALA A 119 -7.02 -2.68 18.09
C ALA A 119 -5.86 -3.68 17.97
N ALA A 120 -6.15 -4.98 18.17
CA ALA A 120 -5.19 -6.06 17.98
C ALA A 120 -4.88 -6.29 16.50
N ASP A 121 -5.89 -6.30 15.63
CA ASP A 121 -5.72 -6.47 14.19
C ASP A 121 -4.89 -5.32 13.60
N ILE A 122 -5.13 -4.07 14.02
CA ILE A 122 -4.33 -2.92 13.60
C ILE A 122 -2.86 -3.13 13.94
N SER A 123 -2.55 -3.53 15.18
CA SER A 123 -1.17 -3.78 15.59
C SER A 123 -0.52 -4.95 14.84
N THR A 124 -1.27 -6.01 14.53
CA THR A 124 -0.77 -7.11 13.69
C THR A 124 -0.52 -6.63 12.26
N LYS A 125 -1.46 -5.91 11.65
CA LYS A 125 -1.35 -5.40 10.28
C LYS A 125 -0.20 -4.41 10.12
N LEU A 126 0.00 -3.50 11.08
CA LEU A 126 1.18 -2.60 11.12
C LEU A 126 2.47 -3.42 11.08
N SER A 127 2.59 -4.43 11.96
CA SER A 127 3.78 -5.29 12.01
C SER A 127 4.04 -6.05 10.70
N GLU A 128 2.99 -6.52 10.03
CA GLU A 128 3.12 -7.24 8.75
C GLU A 128 3.48 -6.30 7.59
N ILE A 129 2.93 -5.08 7.57
CA ILE A 129 3.30 -4.06 6.57
C ILE A 129 4.73 -3.56 6.77
N ASP A 130 5.14 -3.29 8.01
CA ASP A 130 6.53 -2.92 8.31
C ASP A 130 7.51 -4.03 7.89
N LEU A 131 7.16 -5.29 8.13
CA LEU A 131 7.96 -6.42 7.65
C LEU A 131 7.98 -6.49 6.12
N ALA A 132 6.85 -6.29 5.45
CA ALA A 132 6.78 -6.25 3.99
C ALA A 132 7.66 -5.13 3.39
N LYS A 133 7.60 -3.92 3.95
CA LYS A 133 8.46 -2.78 3.56
C LYS A 133 9.94 -3.12 3.76
N SER A 134 10.31 -3.67 4.92
CA SER A 134 11.70 -4.06 5.23
C SER A 134 12.23 -5.10 4.23
N ILE A 135 11.46 -6.16 3.98
CA ILE A 135 11.85 -7.23 3.04
C ILE A 135 11.99 -6.69 1.62
N LEU A 136 11.07 -5.83 1.19
CA LEU A 136 11.13 -5.21 -0.13
C LEU A 136 12.38 -4.33 -0.29
N LEU A 137 12.71 -3.52 0.72
CA LEU A 137 13.93 -2.71 0.72
C LEU A 137 15.19 -3.58 0.76
N ASP A 138 15.20 -4.66 1.53
CA ASP A 138 16.31 -5.62 1.59
C ASP A 138 16.58 -6.25 0.22
N SER A 139 15.55 -6.42 -0.62
CA SER A 139 15.69 -6.94 -1.99
C SER A 139 16.64 -6.10 -2.88
N VAL A 140 16.85 -4.84 -2.51
CA VAL A 140 17.74 -3.88 -3.19
C VAL A 140 18.83 -3.31 -2.26
N GLY A 141 19.11 -3.99 -1.14
CA GLY A 141 20.16 -3.61 -0.19
C GLY A 141 19.82 -2.44 0.72
N GLY A 142 18.54 -2.22 1.01
CA GLY A 142 18.05 -1.23 1.96
C GLY A 142 17.96 0.20 1.42
N VAL A 143 18.09 0.38 0.10
CA VAL A 143 18.08 1.71 -0.55
C VAL A 143 16.88 1.81 -1.48
N ALA A 144 15.81 2.48 -1.05
CA ALA A 144 14.56 2.61 -1.81
C ALA A 144 14.75 3.10 -3.25
N ALA A 145 15.72 4.01 -3.48
CA ALA A 145 16.04 4.53 -4.82
C ALA A 145 16.52 3.46 -5.82
N ASN A 146 16.97 2.30 -5.34
CA ASN A 146 17.40 1.17 -6.17
C ASN A 146 16.25 0.25 -6.60
N LEU A 147 15.03 0.45 -6.07
CA LEU A 147 13.85 -0.26 -6.55
C LEU A 147 13.60 0.09 -8.02
N ASP A 148 13.15 -0.91 -8.78
CA ASP A 148 12.52 -0.66 -10.07
C ASP A 148 11.16 0.02 -9.86
N ASP A 149 10.52 0.41 -10.96
CA ASP A 149 9.28 1.18 -10.89
C ASP A 149 8.15 0.36 -10.23
N ASP A 150 8.09 -0.95 -10.48
CA ASP A 150 7.14 -1.86 -9.81
C ASP A 150 7.38 -1.93 -8.30
N GLY A 151 8.64 -2.05 -7.87
CA GLY A 151 9.03 -2.03 -6.47
C GLY A 151 8.68 -0.72 -5.79
N LYS A 152 8.86 0.43 -6.46
CA LYS A 152 8.46 1.75 -5.93
C LYS A 152 6.94 1.85 -5.78
N VAL A 153 6.17 1.35 -6.73
CA VAL A 153 4.70 1.33 -6.65
C VAL A 153 4.24 0.44 -5.49
N LYS A 154 4.85 -0.73 -5.30
CA LYS A 154 4.55 -1.59 -4.14
C LYS A 154 4.89 -0.89 -2.83
N LEU A 155 6.07 -0.28 -2.73
CA LEU A 155 6.49 0.43 -1.53
C LEU A 155 5.55 1.61 -1.22
N ALA A 156 5.09 2.33 -2.24
CA ALA A 156 4.10 3.40 -2.10
C ALA A 156 2.76 2.89 -1.55
N ILE A 157 2.26 1.76 -2.08
CA ILE A 157 1.03 1.13 -1.59
C ILE A 157 1.17 0.67 -0.14
N TYR A 158 2.33 0.09 0.22
CA TYR A 158 2.61 -0.34 1.59
C TYR A 158 2.72 0.86 2.53
N GLY A 159 3.42 1.93 2.12
CA GLY A 159 3.53 3.16 2.90
C GLY A 159 2.18 3.83 3.09
N PHE A 160 1.36 3.94 2.05
CA PHE A 160 0.02 4.49 2.15
C PHE A 160 -0.88 3.67 3.09
N THR A 161 -0.82 2.34 2.99
CA THR A 161 -1.52 1.44 3.91
C THR A 161 -1.08 1.67 5.36
N ASP A 162 0.24 1.78 5.58
CA ASP A 162 0.80 1.98 6.90
C ASP A 162 0.32 3.29 7.52
N ILE A 163 0.30 4.38 6.75
CA ILE A 163 -0.26 5.67 7.17
C ILE A 163 -1.73 5.51 7.60
N VAL A 164 -2.55 4.81 6.82
CA VAL A 164 -3.97 4.55 7.15
C VAL A 164 -4.10 3.71 8.43
N LEU A 165 -3.24 2.71 8.63
CA LEU A 165 -3.21 1.92 9.86
C LEU A 165 -2.75 2.74 11.08
N VAL A 166 -1.80 3.66 10.92
CA VAL A 166 -1.39 4.61 11.97
C VAL A 166 -2.55 5.54 12.35
N MET A 167 -3.33 6.02 11.36
CA MET A 167 -4.58 6.75 11.64
C MET A 167 -5.55 5.89 12.45
N GLY A 168 -5.74 4.63 12.06
CA GLY A 168 -6.59 3.68 12.78
C GLY A 168 -6.12 3.45 14.21
N LYS A 169 -4.82 3.33 14.42
CA LYS A 169 -4.23 3.18 15.75
C LYS A 169 -4.46 4.40 16.61
N MET A 170 -4.29 5.60 16.04
CA MET A 170 -4.55 6.87 16.71
C MET A 170 -6.01 7.01 17.13
N ILE A 171 -6.94 6.68 16.22
CA ILE A 171 -8.39 6.68 16.48
C ILE A 171 -8.73 5.70 17.60
N SER A 172 -8.26 4.45 17.47
CA SER A 172 -8.52 3.37 18.42
C SER A 172 -8.03 3.76 19.82
N SER A 173 -6.80 4.25 19.95
CA SER A 173 -6.23 4.64 21.24
C SER A 173 -6.89 5.86 21.87
N LYS A 174 -7.40 6.82 21.07
CA LYS A 174 -8.15 7.97 21.58
C LYS A 174 -9.46 7.56 22.26
N ASP A 175 -10.13 6.52 21.76
CA ASP A 175 -11.37 6.00 22.36
C ASP A 175 -11.14 4.81 23.32
N GLY A 176 -9.90 4.62 23.79
CA GLY A 176 -9.56 3.60 24.79
C GLY A 176 -9.34 2.20 24.21
N ASP A 177 -8.65 2.13 23.08
CA ASP A 177 -8.31 0.91 22.33
C ASP A 177 -9.56 0.12 21.87
N LYS A 178 -10.59 0.84 21.42
CA LYS A 178 -11.78 0.24 20.84
C LYS A 178 -11.57 -0.14 19.38
N ASP A 179 -12.44 -1.02 18.91
CA ASP A 179 -12.56 -1.36 17.51
C ASP A 179 -12.98 -0.13 16.70
N VAL A 180 -12.46 -0.02 15.48
CA VAL A 180 -12.64 1.15 14.61
C VAL A 180 -13.09 0.70 13.22
N THR A 181 -13.82 1.56 12.54
CA THR A 181 -14.04 1.46 11.10
C THR A 181 -13.23 2.59 10.46
N LEU A 182 -12.34 2.25 9.52
CA LEU A 182 -11.46 3.22 8.86
C LEU A 182 -12.12 3.84 7.63
N THR A 183 -13.25 4.51 7.85
CA THR A 183 -13.89 5.33 6.81
C THR A 183 -13.87 6.79 7.20
N GLU A 184 -13.84 7.69 6.24
CA GLU A 184 -13.96 9.13 6.44
C GLU A 184 -15.23 9.48 7.22
N GLU A 185 -16.34 8.78 6.96
CA GLU A 185 -17.58 8.95 7.72
C GLU A 185 -17.41 8.56 9.19
N ALA A 186 -16.78 7.41 9.47
CA ALA A 186 -16.52 6.97 10.82
C ALA A 186 -15.55 7.91 11.55
N ILE A 187 -14.52 8.41 10.86
CA ILE A 187 -13.58 9.40 11.39
C ILE A 187 -14.32 10.69 11.78
N ARG A 188 -15.16 11.22 10.88
CA ARG A 188 -16.02 12.38 11.16
C ARG A 188 -16.94 12.17 12.36
N ALA A 189 -17.48 10.97 12.53
CA ALA A 189 -18.45 10.64 13.57
C ALA A 189 -17.86 10.59 15.00
N LEU A 190 -16.54 10.42 15.15
CA LEU A 190 -15.88 10.33 16.46
C LEU A 190 -16.11 11.58 17.32
N GLY A 191 -16.21 12.76 16.70
CA GLY A 191 -16.41 14.03 17.38
C GLY A 191 -15.25 14.41 18.32
N GLY A 192 -15.14 15.69 18.67
CA GLY A 192 -14.15 16.16 19.66
C GLY A 192 -12.75 16.49 19.11
N GLY A 193 -12.46 16.14 17.85
CA GLY A 193 -11.25 16.51 17.14
C GLY A 193 -9.97 15.88 17.68
N PHE A 194 -8.96 15.77 16.82
CA PHE A 194 -7.63 15.29 17.15
C PHE A 194 -6.71 16.45 17.56
N VAL A 195 -5.73 16.15 18.41
CA VAL A 195 -4.67 17.08 18.84
C VAL A 195 -3.29 16.44 18.64
N GLU A 196 -2.22 17.25 18.57
CA GLU A 196 -0.84 16.75 18.38
C GLU A 196 -0.41 15.70 19.42
N ALA A 197 -0.92 15.78 20.64
CA ALA A 197 -0.63 14.81 21.69
C ALA A 197 -1.19 13.39 21.38
N ASP A 198 -2.24 13.30 20.54
CA ASP A 198 -2.84 12.02 20.15
C ASP A 198 -1.90 11.21 19.23
N ILE A 199 -1.08 11.88 18.41
CA ILE A 199 -0.09 11.24 17.52
C ILE A 199 1.29 11.13 18.19
N THR A 200 1.79 12.20 18.83
CA THR A 200 3.14 12.19 19.44
C THR A 200 3.23 11.29 20.68
N GLY A 201 2.11 10.97 21.32
CA GLY A 201 2.02 10.00 22.41
C GLY A 201 1.72 8.57 21.96
N LEU A 202 1.54 8.34 20.66
CA LEU A 202 1.13 7.04 20.12
C LEU A 202 2.30 6.06 20.13
N ALA A 203 2.03 4.82 20.52
CA ALA A 203 3.00 3.74 20.47
C ALA A 203 2.67 2.79 19.30
N LEU A 204 3.50 2.79 18.26
CA LEU A 204 3.36 1.94 17.07
C LEU A 204 4.04 0.56 17.20
N GLY A 205 4.62 0.26 18.35
CA GLY A 205 5.54 -0.88 18.51
C GLY A 205 6.98 -0.41 18.41
N ASP A 206 7.91 -1.17 19.02
CA ASP A 206 9.36 -0.93 19.05
C ASP A 206 9.88 0.48 19.39
N GLY A 207 9.02 1.37 19.89
CA GLY A 207 9.37 2.76 20.23
C GLY A 207 9.63 3.65 19.02
N VAL A 208 9.14 3.27 17.83
CA VAL A 208 9.21 4.10 16.63
C VAL A 208 8.37 5.36 16.82
N ASP A 209 8.94 6.51 16.44
CA ASP A 209 8.20 7.78 16.41
C ASP A 209 7.21 7.74 15.24
N PRO A 210 5.89 7.89 15.50
CA PRO A 210 4.87 7.85 14.46
C PRO A 210 5.10 8.83 13.32
N MET A 211 5.63 10.02 13.62
CA MET A 211 5.89 11.02 12.58
C MET A 211 7.11 10.66 11.74
N VAL A 212 8.10 9.97 12.30
CA VAL A 212 9.23 9.46 11.51
C VAL A 212 8.76 8.37 10.56
N GLN A 213 7.88 7.47 11.03
CA GLN A 213 7.27 6.42 10.20
C GLN A 213 6.43 7.02 9.07
N ILE A 214 5.47 7.90 9.41
CA ILE A 214 4.60 8.58 8.44
C ILE A 214 5.42 9.29 7.36
N ASN A 215 6.47 10.04 7.73
CA ASN A 215 7.28 10.74 6.72
C ASN A 215 8.07 9.79 5.83
N GLY A 216 8.60 8.68 6.37
CA GLY A 216 9.22 7.64 5.55
C GLY A 216 8.25 6.97 4.58
N ASP A 217 6.99 6.82 4.98
CA ASP A 217 5.94 6.29 4.12
C ASP A 217 5.49 7.29 3.05
N LEU A 218 5.44 8.58 3.37
CA LEU A 218 5.15 9.65 2.41
C LEU A 218 6.26 9.75 1.34
N ASP A 219 7.54 9.60 1.73
CA ASP A 219 8.66 9.50 0.79
C ASP A 219 8.47 8.32 -0.19
N ALA A 220 7.97 7.18 0.31
CA ALA A 220 7.66 6.04 -0.52
C ALA A 220 6.50 6.32 -1.48
N VAL A 221 5.45 7.00 -1.02
CA VAL A 221 4.31 7.43 -1.85
C VAL A 221 4.77 8.36 -2.97
N GLU A 222 5.62 9.36 -2.67
CA GLU A 222 6.19 10.26 -3.67
C GLU A 222 7.03 9.51 -4.73
N ALA A 223 7.84 8.53 -4.29
CA ALA A 223 8.59 7.67 -5.19
C ALA A 223 7.67 6.84 -6.10
N GLY A 224 6.53 6.37 -5.57
CA GLY A 224 5.49 5.68 -6.35
C GLY A 224 4.83 6.58 -7.40
N ILE A 225 4.46 7.82 -7.05
CA ILE A 225 3.92 8.80 -8.01
C ILE A 225 4.90 9.01 -9.17
N THR A 226 6.19 9.16 -8.84
CA THR A 226 7.24 9.31 -9.85
C THR A 226 7.35 8.08 -10.76
N ALA A 227 7.27 6.87 -10.18
CA ALA A 227 7.34 5.61 -10.91
C ALA A 227 6.14 5.38 -11.84
N LEU A 228 4.94 5.80 -11.43
CA LEU A 228 3.73 5.73 -12.26
C LEU A 228 3.77 6.74 -13.43
N GLY A 229 4.63 7.75 -13.36
CA GLY A 229 4.89 8.72 -14.41
C GLY A 229 4.05 10.00 -14.28
N THR A 230 4.72 11.14 -14.11
CA THR A 230 4.09 12.46 -14.10
C THR A 230 3.67 12.88 -15.51
N GLY A 231 2.44 13.38 -15.68
CA GLY A 231 1.94 13.91 -16.96
C GLY A 231 1.41 12.87 -17.95
N ILE A 232 1.14 11.65 -17.50
CA ILE A 232 0.34 10.68 -18.25
C ILE A 232 -1.13 11.05 -18.05
N GLU A 233 -1.87 11.29 -19.15
CA GLU A 233 -3.33 11.45 -19.07
C GLU A 233 -3.95 10.14 -18.56
N ASN A 234 -4.71 10.20 -17.46
CA ASN A 234 -5.42 9.10 -16.78
C ASN A 234 -4.53 8.15 -15.95
N ASN A 235 -3.72 8.69 -15.03
CA ASN A 235 -3.02 7.88 -14.02
C ASN A 235 -3.73 8.04 -12.67
N ASP A 236 -4.87 7.37 -12.54
CA ASP A 236 -5.80 7.59 -11.42
C ASP A 236 -5.12 7.31 -10.06
N LEU A 237 -4.28 6.27 -9.95
CA LEU A 237 -3.55 5.99 -8.71
C LEU A 237 -2.51 7.06 -8.37
N GLY A 238 -1.75 7.52 -9.37
CA GLY A 238 -0.79 8.60 -9.17
C GLY A 238 -1.47 9.92 -8.82
N GLU A 239 -2.66 10.18 -9.38
CA GLU A 239 -3.49 11.34 -9.08
C GLU A 239 -4.05 11.27 -7.65
N GLU A 240 -4.52 10.10 -7.19
CA GLU A 240 -4.99 9.89 -5.81
C GLU A 240 -3.86 10.06 -4.79
N PHE A 241 -2.67 9.50 -5.06
CA PHE A 241 -1.50 9.69 -4.20
C PHE A 241 -1.05 11.15 -4.16
N ASP A 242 -1.01 11.84 -5.31
CA ASP A 242 -0.63 13.26 -5.38
C ASP A 242 -1.68 14.16 -4.70
N ALA A 243 -2.96 13.85 -4.80
CA ALA A 243 -4.03 14.54 -4.08
C ALA A 243 -3.86 14.36 -2.56
N PHE A 244 -3.67 13.12 -2.11
CA PHE A 244 -3.42 12.82 -0.69
C PHE A 244 -2.21 13.58 -0.15
N LEU A 245 -1.06 13.56 -0.84
CA LEU A 245 0.14 14.29 -0.42
C LEU A 245 -0.11 15.79 -0.27
N LYS A 246 -0.87 16.40 -1.19
CA LYS A 246 -1.19 17.84 -1.14
C LYS A 246 -2.15 18.21 -0.03
N GLU A 247 -3.04 17.31 0.36
CA GLU A 247 -3.98 17.54 1.46
C GLU A 247 -3.29 17.45 2.82
N ILE A 248 -2.29 16.58 2.94
CA ILE A 248 -1.59 16.33 4.20
C ILE A 248 -0.37 17.24 4.41
N ASP A 249 0.43 17.55 3.37
CA ASP A 249 1.53 18.53 3.41
C ASP A 249 1.06 19.91 2.96
N THR A 250 0.36 20.59 3.87
CA THR A 250 -0.21 21.91 3.59
C THR A 250 0.84 23.02 3.43
N SER A 251 2.05 22.81 3.96
CA SER A 251 3.16 23.75 3.84
C SER A 251 3.96 23.58 2.54
N SER A 252 3.84 22.40 1.90
CA SER A 252 4.58 21.99 0.71
C SER A 252 6.10 22.06 0.90
N ASP A 253 6.58 21.74 2.11
CA ASP A 253 7.99 21.71 2.44
C ASP A 253 8.64 20.33 2.26
N GLY A 254 7.83 19.33 1.87
CA GLY A 254 8.26 17.94 1.67
C GLY A 254 8.30 17.14 2.97
N TYR A 255 7.70 17.64 4.04
CA TYR A 255 7.61 16.95 5.33
C TYR A 255 6.26 17.26 6.00
N VAL A 256 5.64 16.24 6.58
CA VAL A 256 4.40 16.41 7.34
C VAL A 256 4.70 16.51 8.83
N SER A 257 4.35 17.65 9.42
CA SER A 257 4.39 17.84 10.86
C SER A 257 3.19 17.17 11.57
N ALA A 258 3.32 16.92 12.88
CA ALA A 258 2.20 16.41 13.69
C ALA A 258 0.98 17.34 13.64
N THR A 259 1.20 18.66 13.56
CA THR A 259 0.15 19.66 13.41
C THR A 259 -0.59 19.52 12.10
N GLU A 260 0.13 19.31 11.00
CA GLU A 260 -0.46 19.13 9.66
C GLU A 260 -1.24 17.83 9.57
N PHE A 261 -0.66 16.72 10.05
CA PHE A 261 -1.33 15.43 10.10
C PHE A 261 -2.65 15.48 10.88
N VAL A 262 -2.62 16.10 12.06
CA VAL A 262 -3.82 16.30 12.89
C VAL A 262 -4.82 17.25 12.22
N THR A 263 -4.34 18.28 11.51
CA THR A 263 -5.20 19.19 10.76
C THR A 263 -5.93 18.42 9.66
N TYR A 264 -5.20 17.62 8.88
CA TYR A 264 -5.76 16.75 7.85
C TYR A 264 -6.83 15.80 8.41
N LEU A 265 -6.53 15.09 9.50
CA LEU A 265 -7.49 14.20 10.16
C LEU A 265 -8.76 14.91 10.66
N ASN A 266 -8.67 16.19 11.00
CA ASN A 266 -9.81 17.01 11.41
C ASN A 266 -10.59 17.62 10.24
N THR A 267 -10.06 17.54 9.01
CA THR A 267 -10.71 18.06 7.80
C THR A 267 -11.46 17.00 6.99
N ILE A 268 -11.10 15.72 7.18
CA ILE A 268 -11.88 14.57 6.71
C ILE A 268 -13.30 14.70 7.27
#